data_AF-A0A1C5M5Z5-F1
#
_entry.id   AF-A0A1C5M5Z5-F1
#
_cell.length_a   1.000
_cell.length_b   1.000
_cell.length_c   1.000
_cell.angle_alpha   90.00
_cell.angle_beta   90.00
_cell.angle_gamma   90.00
#
_symmetry.space_group_name_H-M   'P 1'
#
loop_
_entity.id
_entity.type
_entity.pdbx_description
1 polymer ?
#
loop_
_entity_poly.entity_id
_entity_poly.type
_entity_poly.pdbx_seq_one_letter_code
_entity_poly.pdbx_strand_id
1 'polypeptide(L)'
;MRKIKKTIFLDWVCIFLIIMSGPVRVLFNVIPGYSCNIIIFLLYTSALFIWISQVKRRLLQNEECKFLSGVAALMLFLMAVRTIKFDFLPSGSVYARYAWYLYYVPQTLAVLWMFFAVLYIGKPYHYQLERKWRILYIPAFILISGIMTNDFHQLAFRFPDGIQNWGMEYTRGFLYILAIGWIVIFCAMILVITFSRCAFSQNRRKIWIPMIPLGIGGVYTIIYILSPKGLFPSLYKMAEVICFIFPAFMECLILARLLPSNDSYMDLWQVSSAGGGLMDFEGNIFYSSEKCLPVKKEQIITAKRKTVLLSDEQTILRSHEVSGGWGFWYKDISDILKLNRNLEDVGDVLVEENAMLEGAIRLSEKKIKVEEKNQLYNEIAREVSPQLKELNELLDSLEQNDQDIREKLCYGGVLNVYIKRCSNLLIMSRQSGVLNVGELWLALSESLEYMRLYGIKAYGEKKEKDSFTEKMQFWYMSLLKRL
;
A
#
# COMPACT_ATOMS: atom_id res chain seq x y z
N MET A 1 6.06 -25.71 10.31
CA MET A 1 6.20 -26.93 11.16
C MET A 1 7.13 -26.83 12.38
N ARG A 2 8.39 -26.35 12.28
CA ARG A 2 9.37 -26.37 13.41
C ARG A 2 8.95 -25.55 14.65
N LYS A 3 8.28 -24.41 14.47
CA LYS A 3 7.80 -23.54 15.57
C LYS A 3 6.59 -24.13 16.32
N ILE A 4 5.64 -24.77 15.63
CA ILE A 4 4.49 -25.45 16.25
C ILE A 4 4.97 -26.58 17.17
N LYS A 5 5.96 -27.38 16.75
CA LYS A 5 6.57 -28.42 17.58
C LYS A 5 7.25 -27.85 18.84
N LYS A 6 7.91 -26.70 18.72
CA LYS A 6 8.53 -26.00 19.87
C LYS A 6 7.49 -25.49 20.88
N THR A 7 6.36 -24.98 20.39
CA THR A 7 5.27 -24.52 21.27
C THR A 7 4.68 -25.67 22.07
N ILE A 8 4.27 -26.74 21.39
CA ILE A 8 3.72 -27.94 22.04
C ILE A 8 4.70 -28.52 23.07
N PHE A 9 5.99 -28.55 22.75
CA PHE A 9 7.02 -28.99 23.70
C PHE A 9 7.07 -28.13 24.96
N LEU A 10 7.04 -26.80 24.83
CA LEU A 10 7.06 -25.89 25.97
C LEU A 10 5.77 -25.98 26.80
N ASP A 11 4.62 -26.23 26.18
CA ASP A 11 3.37 -26.47 26.90
C ASP A 11 3.45 -27.76 27.74
N TRP A 12 4.05 -28.82 27.20
CA TRP A 12 4.33 -30.05 27.95
C TRP A 12 5.32 -29.82 29.12
N VAL A 13 6.33 -28.97 28.92
CA VAL A 13 7.24 -28.57 30.00
C VAL A 13 6.47 -27.84 31.12
N CYS A 14 5.57 -26.91 30.78
CA CYS A 14 4.73 -26.24 31.78
C CYS A 14 3.85 -27.23 32.55
N ILE A 15 3.20 -28.16 31.86
CA ILE A 15 2.37 -29.22 32.48
C ILE A 15 3.22 -30.08 33.42
N PHE A 16 4.41 -30.50 32.97
CA PHE A 16 5.33 -31.29 33.77
C PHE A 16 5.74 -30.54 35.05
N LEU A 17 6.17 -29.28 34.94
CA LEU A 17 6.56 -28.46 36.10
C LEU A 17 5.43 -28.35 37.14
N ILE A 18 4.18 -28.26 36.69
CA ILE A 18 3.00 -28.15 37.55
C ILE A 18 2.65 -29.49 38.21
N ILE A 19 2.66 -30.59 37.45
CA ILE A 19 2.40 -31.94 37.99
C ILE A 19 3.45 -32.33 39.03
N MET A 20 4.70 -31.87 38.89
CA MET A 20 5.76 -32.12 39.86
C MET A 20 5.48 -31.56 41.26
N SER A 21 4.50 -30.65 41.44
CA SER A 21 4.14 -30.15 42.78
C SER A 21 3.60 -31.25 43.71
N GLY A 22 2.91 -32.26 43.17
CA GLY A 22 2.40 -33.40 43.95
C GLY A 22 3.53 -34.26 44.52
N PRO A 23 4.41 -34.83 43.67
CA PRO A 23 5.59 -35.58 44.12
C PRO A 23 6.50 -34.79 45.06
N VAL A 24 6.74 -33.50 44.78
CA VAL A 24 7.53 -32.62 45.66
C VAL A 24 6.91 -32.55 47.05
N ARG A 25 5.58 -32.43 47.16
CA ARG A 25 4.90 -32.40 48.47
C ARG A 25 5.05 -33.73 49.21
N VAL A 26 4.97 -34.87 48.51
CA VAL A 26 5.13 -36.19 49.14
C VAL A 26 6.56 -36.40 49.62
N LEU A 27 7.56 -36.08 48.79
CA LEU A 27 8.97 -36.33 49.06
C LEU A 27 9.51 -35.39 50.16
N PHE A 28 9.23 -34.09 50.05
CA PHE A 28 9.79 -33.08 50.96
C PHE A 28 8.99 -32.91 52.26
N ASN A 29 7.82 -33.55 52.40
CA ASN A 29 7.22 -33.72 53.72
C ASN A 29 8.02 -34.68 54.61
N VAL A 30 8.93 -35.48 54.05
CA VAL A 30 9.72 -36.49 54.77
C VAL A 30 11.15 -36.01 55.04
N ILE A 31 11.65 -35.01 54.31
CA ILE A 31 13.02 -34.51 54.42
C ILE A 31 13.04 -33.22 55.27
N PRO A 32 13.64 -33.22 56.48
CA PRO A 32 13.71 -32.03 57.32
C PRO A 32 14.61 -30.95 56.70
N GLY A 33 14.21 -29.67 56.81
CA GLY A 33 15.07 -28.51 56.53
C GLY A 33 14.77 -27.71 55.25
N TYR A 34 13.91 -28.20 54.34
CA TYR A 34 13.50 -27.46 53.14
C TYR A 34 11.98 -27.27 53.08
N SER A 35 11.53 -26.04 52.77
CA SER A 35 10.10 -25.83 52.53
C SER A 35 9.69 -26.34 51.14
N CYS A 36 8.80 -27.33 51.12
CA CYS A 36 8.17 -27.81 49.90
C CYS A 36 7.38 -26.70 49.19
N ASN A 37 6.81 -25.73 49.92
CA ASN A 37 6.01 -24.66 49.32
C ASN A 37 6.86 -23.64 48.55
N ILE A 38 8.12 -23.43 48.94
CA ILE A 38 9.07 -22.59 48.18
C ILE A 38 9.41 -23.26 46.85
N ILE A 39 9.68 -24.57 46.85
CA ILE A 39 9.96 -25.33 45.61
C ILE A 39 8.75 -25.26 44.68
N ILE A 40 7.54 -25.50 45.21
CA ILE A 40 6.30 -25.40 44.43
C ILE A 40 6.12 -23.99 43.87
N PHE A 41 6.41 -22.94 44.65
CA PHE A 41 6.38 -21.56 44.17
C PHE A 41 7.32 -21.33 42.98
N LEU A 42 8.56 -21.84 43.05
CA LEU A 42 9.54 -21.72 41.97
C LEU A 42 9.10 -22.48 40.70
N LEU A 43 8.53 -23.67 40.84
CA LEU A 43 7.99 -24.45 39.72
C LEU A 43 6.87 -23.70 39.00
N TYR A 44 5.87 -23.21 39.74
CA TYR A 44 4.77 -22.43 39.16
C TYR A 44 5.26 -21.11 38.55
N THR A 45 6.22 -20.45 39.19
CA THR A 45 6.82 -19.21 38.67
C THR A 45 7.48 -19.47 37.32
N SER A 46 8.26 -20.55 37.21
CA SER A 46 8.92 -20.94 35.97
C SER A 46 7.92 -21.27 34.86
N ALA A 47 6.87 -22.05 35.18
CA ALA A 47 5.80 -22.37 34.23
C ALA A 47 5.06 -21.12 33.75
N LEU A 48 4.73 -20.18 34.63
CA LEU A 48 4.05 -18.93 34.29
C LEU A 48 4.92 -18.03 33.41
N PHE A 49 6.23 -17.95 33.65
CA PHE A 49 7.15 -17.20 32.79
C PHE A 49 7.28 -17.81 31.38
N ILE A 50 7.37 -19.14 31.29
CA ILE A 50 7.37 -19.84 29.99
C ILE A 50 6.06 -19.54 29.26
N TRP A 51 4.91 -19.71 29.93
CA TRP A 51 3.61 -19.47 29.34
C TRP A 51 3.45 -18.03 28.84
N ILE A 52 3.75 -17.01 29.65
CA ILE A 52 3.56 -15.62 29.21
C ILE A 52 4.51 -15.21 28.08
N SER A 53 5.73 -15.75 28.05
CA SER A 53 6.67 -15.55 26.94
C SER A 53 6.11 -16.12 25.63
N GLN A 54 5.50 -17.30 25.69
CA GLN A 54 4.86 -17.95 24.55
C GLN A 54 3.63 -17.16 24.07
N VAL A 55 2.81 -16.66 25.00
CA VAL A 55 1.64 -15.82 24.70
C VAL A 55 2.06 -14.53 23.99
N LYS A 56 3.05 -13.80 24.53
CA LYS A 56 3.56 -12.56 23.92
C LYS A 56 4.14 -12.75 22.51
N ARG A 57 4.71 -13.92 22.23
CA ARG A 57 5.21 -14.24 20.88
C ARG A 57 4.08 -14.52 19.88
N ARG A 58 2.94 -15.01 20.34
CA ARG A 58 1.87 -15.56 19.47
C ARG A 58 0.71 -14.60 19.25
N LEU A 59 0.40 -13.75 20.23
CA LEU A 59 -0.68 -12.79 20.10
C LEU A 59 -0.20 -11.53 19.38
N LEU A 60 -1.07 -11.02 18.53
CA LEU A 60 -0.82 -9.89 17.63
C LEU A 60 -1.10 -8.55 18.31
N GLN A 61 -2.12 -8.49 19.16
CA GLN A 61 -2.53 -7.24 19.79
C GLN A 61 -1.84 -7.05 21.13
N ASN A 62 -1.16 -5.90 21.29
CA ASN A 62 -0.49 -5.56 22.55
C ASN A 62 -1.45 -5.50 23.75
N GLU A 63 -2.71 -5.13 23.55
CA GLU A 63 -3.71 -5.05 24.63
C GLU A 63 -4.11 -6.44 25.16
N GLU A 64 -4.29 -7.43 24.29
CA GLU A 64 -4.54 -8.83 24.69
C GLU A 64 -3.37 -9.36 25.54
N CYS A 65 -2.13 -9.09 25.08
CA CYS A 65 -0.92 -9.42 25.80
C CYS A 65 -0.83 -8.75 27.17
N LYS A 66 -1.29 -7.48 27.32
CA LYS A 66 -1.30 -6.78 28.61
C LYS A 66 -2.24 -7.46 29.61
N PHE A 67 -3.46 -7.78 29.21
CA PHE A 67 -4.41 -8.46 30.10
C PHE A 67 -3.91 -9.84 30.51
N LEU A 68 -3.40 -10.65 29.57
CA LEU A 68 -2.86 -11.98 29.90
C LEU A 68 -1.56 -11.91 30.71
N SER A 69 -0.73 -10.89 30.50
CA SER A 69 0.43 -10.61 31.38
C SER A 69 -0.05 -10.27 32.80
N GLY A 70 -1.12 -9.50 32.91
CA GLY A 70 -1.78 -9.23 34.18
C GLY A 70 -2.30 -10.51 34.84
N VAL A 71 -2.92 -11.42 34.09
CA VAL A 71 -3.35 -12.73 34.61
C VAL A 71 -2.17 -13.53 35.16
N ALA A 72 -1.05 -13.61 34.42
CA ALA A 72 0.17 -14.25 34.91
C ALA A 72 0.67 -13.61 36.22
N ALA A 73 0.67 -12.27 36.30
CA ALA A 73 1.06 -11.55 37.51
C ALA A 73 0.13 -11.84 38.70
N LEU A 74 -1.19 -11.95 38.47
CA LEU A 74 -2.16 -12.32 39.50
C LEU A 74 -1.96 -13.76 39.98
N MET A 75 -1.64 -14.70 39.09
CA MET A 75 -1.33 -16.08 39.47
C MET A 75 -0.02 -16.17 40.26
N LEU A 76 1.02 -15.40 39.88
CA LEU A 76 2.24 -15.27 40.66
C LEU A 76 1.97 -14.69 42.05
N PHE A 77 1.15 -13.64 42.12
CA PHE A 77 0.71 -13.05 43.38
C PHE A 77 -0.02 -14.07 44.26
N LEU A 78 -0.96 -14.85 43.69
CA LEU A 78 -1.66 -15.91 44.40
C LEU A 78 -0.68 -16.96 44.96
N MET A 79 0.30 -17.39 44.17
CA MET A 79 1.32 -18.34 44.61
C MET A 79 2.21 -17.76 45.70
N ALA A 80 2.57 -16.47 45.64
CA ALA A 80 3.34 -15.79 46.67
C ALA A 80 2.58 -15.71 47.99
N VAL A 81 1.32 -15.24 47.97
CA VAL A 81 0.46 -15.17 49.17
C VAL A 81 0.28 -16.56 49.77
N ARG A 82 0.11 -17.59 48.93
CA ARG A 82 0.02 -18.97 49.37
C ARG A 82 1.27 -19.43 50.11
N THR A 83 2.46 -19.20 49.55
CA THR A 83 3.72 -19.60 50.17
C THR A 83 3.95 -18.84 51.48
N ILE A 84 3.64 -17.53 51.51
CA ILE A 84 3.67 -16.72 52.74
C ILE A 84 2.76 -17.34 53.81
N LYS A 85 1.52 -17.69 53.46
CA LYS A 85 0.55 -18.28 54.39
C LYS A 85 1.05 -19.57 55.04
N PHE A 86 1.67 -20.47 54.27
CA PHE A 86 2.03 -21.79 54.76
C PHE A 86 3.42 -21.87 55.41
N ASP A 87 4.35 -21.00 55.05
CA ASP A 87 5.74 -21.09 55.54
C ASP A 87 6.09 -20.00 56.56
N PHE A 88 5.51 -18.82 56.45
CA PHE A 88 5.94 -17.65 57.19
C PHE A 88 4.93 -17.16 58.23
N LEU A 89 3.65 -17.53 58.08
CA LEU A 89 2.60 -17.14 59.02
C LEU A 89 2.31 -18.25 60.03
N PRO A 90 2.17 -17.93 61.33
CA PRO A 90 1.82 -18.94 62.33
C PRO A 90 0.47 -19.60 62.01
N SER A 91 0.45 -20.92 62.08
CA SER A 91 -0.78 -21.73 61.90
C SER A 91 -1.89 -21.25 62.84
N GLY A 92 -3.09 -21.05 62.30
CA GLY A 92 -4.25 -20.56 63.07
C GLY A 92 -4.27 -19.05 63.33
N SER A 93 -3.22 -18.31 62.99
CA SER A 93 -3.20 -16.84 63.17
C SER A 93 -4.25 -16.12 62.32
N VAL A 94 -4.66 -14.93 62.80
CA VAL A 94 -5.54 -14.02 62.05
C VAL A 94 -4.92 -13.66 60.70
N TYR A 95 -3.61 -13.43 60.64
CA TYR A 95 -2.90 -13.14 59.40
C TYR A 95 -3.02 -14.27 58.37
N ALA A 96 -2.90 -15.53 58.79
CA ALA A 96 -3.07 -16.67 57.90
C ALA A 96 -4.52 -16.80 57.37
N ARG A 97 -5.53 -16.35 58.15
CA ARG A 97 -6.92 -16.26 57.71
C ARG A 97 -7.11 -15.17 56.65
N TYR A 98 -6.59 -13.96 56.87
CA TYR A 98 -6.67 -12.88 55.88
C TYR A 98 -5.86 -13.18 54.61
N ALA A 99 -4.72 -13.87 54.72
CA ALA A 99 -3.98 -14.36 53.55
C ALA A 99 -4.83 -15.35 52.73
N TRP A 100 -5.68 -16.16 53.38
CA TRP A 100 -6.62 -17.03 52.69
C TRP A 100 -7.75 -16.26 51.99
N TYR A 101 -8.32 -15.23 52.63
CA TYR A 101 -9.31 -14.35 51.98
C TYR A 101 -8.72 -13.61 50.79
N LEU A 102 -7.46 -13.20 50.90
CA LEU A 102 -6.73 -12.53 49.83
C LEU A 102 -6.56 -13.40 48.57
N TYR A 103 -6.71 -14.72 48.67
CA TYR A 103 -6.70 -15.60 47.48
C TYR A 103 -7.80 -15.25 46.48
N TYR A 104 -8.92 -14.69 46.92
CA TYR A 104 -10.05 -14.37 46.05
C TYR A 104 -9.80 -13.12 45.19
N VAL A 105 -8.87 -12.24 45.58
CA VAL A 105 -8.48 -11.07 44.77
C VAL A 105 -7.93 -11.48 43.39
N PRO A 106 -6.84 -12.27 43.31
CA PRO A 106 -6.33 -12.70 42.01
C PRO A 106 -7.30 -13.62 41.27
N GLN A 107 -8.11 -14.42 41.96
CA GLN A 107 -9.09 -15.29 41.30
C GLN A 107 -10.18 -14.49 40.57
N THR A 108 -10.79 -13.51 41.26
CA THR A 108 -11.88 -12.69 40.72
C THR A 108 -11.38 -11.76 39.60
N LEU A 109 -10.21 -11.13 39.78
CA LEU A 109 -9.65 -10.23 38.77
C LEU A 109 -9.08 -10.97 37.56
N ALA A 110 -8.51 -12.17 37.74
CA ALA A 110 -7.93 -12.92 36.62
C ALA A 110 -9.00 -13.33 35.60
N VAL A 111 -10.15 -13.86 36.03
CA VAL A 111 -11.24 -14.21 35.10
C VAL A 111 -11.81 -13.00 34.37
N LEU A 112 -11.86 -11.85 35.04
CA LEU A 112 -12.29 -10.60 34.43
C LEU A 112 -11.30 -10.12 33.37
N TRP A 113 -9.99 -10.22 33.63
CA TRP A 113 -8.95 -9.86 32.66
C TRP A 113 -8.84 -10.85 31.50
N MET A 114 -9.04 -12.16 31.75
CA MET A 114 -9.19 -13.16 30.68
C MET A 114 -10.37 -12.82 29.76
N PHE A 115 -11.49 -12.39 30.34
CA PHE A 115 -12.65 -11.93 29.57
C PHE A 115 -12.36 -10.67 28.76
N PHE A 116 -11.69 -9.68 29.36
CA PHE A 116 -11.28 -8.48 28.62
C PHE A 116 -10.35 -8.79 27.45
N ALA A 117 -9.41 -9.73 27.61
CA ALA A 117 -8.56 -10.17 26.51
C ALA A 117 -9.38 -10.69 25.30
N VAL A 118 -10.41 -11.49 25.57
CA VAL A 118 -11.27 -12.08 24.53
C VAL A 118 -12.18 -11.06 23.83
N LEU A 119 -12.45 -9.91 24.44
CA LEU A 119 -13.24 -8.84 23.81
C LEU A 119 -12.53 -8.16 22.63
N TYR A 120 -11.21 -8.31 22.51
CA TYR A 120 -10.41 -7.81 21.39
C TYR A 120 -10.49 -8.70 20.14
N ILE A 121 -11.04 -9.91 20.25
CA ILE A 121 -11.23 -10.80 19.10
C ILE A 121 -12.08 -10.12 18.03
N GLY A 122 -11.54 -10.10 16.81
CA GLY A 122 -12.19 -9.52 15.63
C GLY A 122 -12.19 -7.99 15.59
N LYS A 123 -11.42 -7.33 16.47
CA LYS A 123 -11.27 -5.86 16.47
C LYS A 123 -10.01 -5.44 15.71
N PRO A 124 -10.01 -4.23 15.10
CA PRO A 124 -8.85 -3.72 14.38
C PRO A 124 -7.65 -3.49 15.31
N TYR A 125 -6.45 -3.46 14.72
CA TYR A 125 -5.24 -3.05 15.44
C TYR A 125 -5.43 -1.64 16.02
N HIS A 126 -4.96 -1.42 17.25
CA HIS A 126 -5.14 -0.18 18.04
C HIS A 126 -6.56 0.12 18.54
N TYR A 127 -7.50 -0.83 18.43
CA TYR A 127 -8.78 -0.72 19.13
C TYR A 127 -8.55 -0.54 20.65
N GLN A 128 -9.35 0.32 21.28
CA GLN A 128 -9.36 0.46 22.73
C GLN A 128 -10.67 -0.08 23.28
N LEU A 129 -10.59 -0.83 24.39
CA LEU A 129 -11.77 -1.37 25.03
C LEU A 129 -12.72 -0.26 25.49
N GLU A 130 -13.98 -0.35 25.04
CA GLU A 130 -15.03 0.60 25.41
C GLU A 130 -15.17 0.73 26.93
N ARG A 131 -15.33 1.97 27.41
CA ARG A 131 -15.38 2.30 28.85
C ARG A 131 -16.49 1.58 29.59
N LYS A 132 -17.58 1.19 28.91
CA LYS A 132 -18.71 0.44 29.49
C LYS A 132 -18.27 -0.88 30.14
N TRP A 133 -17.29 -1.57 29.56
CA TRP A 133 -16.80 -2.85 30.10
C TRP A 133 -16.06 -2.67 31.42
N ARG A 134 -15.53 -1.47 31.70
CA ARG A 134 -14.88 -1.15 32.99
C ARG A 134 -15.86 -1.12 34.16
N ILE A 135 -17.18 -1.00 33.91
CA ILE A 135 -18.20 -1.08 34.97
C ILE A 135 -18.15 -2.44 35.68
N LEU A 136 -17.69 -3.51 35.01
CA LEU A 136 -17.55 -4.84 35.61
C LEU A 136 -16.52 -4.91 36.76
N TYR A 137 -15.67 -3.89 36.93
CA TYR A 137 -14.84 -3.77 38.13
C TYR A 137 -15.66 -3.53 39.40
N ILE A 138 -16.80 -2.84 39.31
CA ILE A 138 -17.65 -2.54 40.47
C ILE A 138 -18.11 -3.82 41.17
N PRO A 139 -18.82 -4.76 40.51
CA PRO A 139 -19.21 -6.01 41.16
C PRO A 139 -18.01 -6.88 41.56
N ALA A 140 -16.88 -6.83 40.83
CA ALA A 140 -15.66 -7.53 41.22
C ALA A 140 -15.11 -7.03 42.56
N PHE A 141 -15.01 -5.72 42.75
CA PHE A 141 -14.53 -5.12 43.99
C PHE A 141 -15.53 -5.28 45.14
N ILE A 142 -16.84 -5.27 44.88
CA ILE A 142 -17.85 -5.60 45.90
C ILE A 142 -17.65 -7.03 46.40
N LEU A 143 -17.50 -7.99 45.50
CA LEU A 143 -17.29 -9.40 45.84
C LEU A 143 -15.99 -9.60 46.63
N ILE A 144 -14.88 -8.99 46.17
CA ILE A 144 -13.59 -9.00 46.87
C ILE A 144 -13.72 -8.41 48.27
N SER A 145 -14.32 -7.22 48.38
CA SER A 145 -14.46 -6.52 49.67
C SER A 145 -15.28 -7.35 50.64
N GLY A 146 -16.41 -7.91 50.19
CA GLY A 146 -17.24 -8.79 51.00
C GLY A 146 -16.50 -10.04 51.49
N ILE A 147 -15.60 -10.63 50.71
CA ILE A 147 -14.79 -11.77 51.17
C ILE A 147 -13.72 -11.32 52.16
N MET A 148 -13.07 -10.19 51.92
CA MET A 148 -12.07 -9.62 52.81
C MET A 148 -12.66 -9.20 54.16
N THR A 149 -13.92 -8.77 54.19
CA THR A 149 -14.66 -8.39 55.41
C THR A 149 -15.42 -9.54 56.04
N ASN A 150 -15.14 -10.79 55.65
CA ASN A 150 -15.94 -11.94 56.08
C ASN A 150 -16.01 -12.12 57.60
N ASP A 151 -15.00 -11.68 58.36
CA ASP A 151 -15.01 -11.73 59.83
C ASP A 151 -16.22 -10.99 60.44
N PHE A 152 -16.75 -9.96 59.79
CA PHE A 152 -17.88 -9.15 60.31
C PHE A 152 -19.25 -9.79 60.09
N HIS A 153 -19.44 -10.50 58.98
CA HIS A 153 -20.77 -10.95 58.53
C HIS A 153 -20.87 -12.44 58.22
N GLN A 154 -19.74 -13.14 58.08
CA GLN A 154 -19.64 -14.58 57.83
C GLN A 154 -20.50 -15.06 56.65
N LEU A 155 -20.59 -14.26 55.58
CA LEU A 155 -21.40 -14.58 54.40
C LEU A 155 -20.65 -15.46 53.39
N ALA A 156 -19.31 -15.42 53.38
CA ALA A 156 -18.48 -16.30 52.55
C ALA A 156 -18.10 -17.57 53.29
N PHE A 157 -17.61 -17.43 54.53
CA PHE A 157 -17.21 -18.53 55.39
C PHE A 157 -17.80 -18.34 56.78
N ARG A 158 -18.50 -19.37 57.27
CA ARG A 158 -19.03 -19.42 58.63
C ARG A 158 -18.17 -20.35 59.45
N PHE A 159 -17.95 -19.98 60.70
CA PHE A 159 -17.11 -20.71 61.64
C PHE A 159 -17.96 -21.23 62.81
N PRO A 160 -18.51 -22.47 62.71
CA PRO A 160 -19.38 -23.04 63.74
C PRO A 160 -18.72 -23.08 65.12
N ASP A 161 -17.43 -23.42 65.16
CA ASP A 161 -16.64 -23.54 66.40
C ASP A 161 -16.01 -22.20 66.84
N GLY A 162 -16.50 -21.09 66.28
CA GLY A 162 -15.99 -19.75 66.53
C GLY A 162 -14.80 -19.36 65.63
N ILE A 163 -14.62 -18.05 65.44
CA ILE A 163 -13.64 -17.48 64.50
C ILE A 163 -12.18 -17.77 64.89
N GLN A 164 -11.92 -18.03 66.17
CA GLN A 164 -10.61 -18.42 66.68
C GLN A 164 -10.20 -19.81 66.15
N ASN A 165 -11.17 -20.69 65.92
CA ASN A 165 -10.97 -22.07 65.46
C ASN A 165 -11.16 -22.24 63.95
N TRP A 166 -11.03 -21.16 63.17
CA TRP A 166 -11.27 -21.14 61.72
C TRP A 166 -10.47 -22.18 60.91
N GLY A 167 -9.36 -22.69 61.45
CA GLY A 167 -8.52 -23.71 60.81
C GLY A 167 -9.04 -25.16 60.93
N MET A 168 -10.07 -25.41 61.75
CA MET A 168 -10.62 -26.74 62.01
C MET A 168 -11.69 -27.09 60.97
N GLU A 169 -12.90 -26.55 61.13
CA GLU A 169 -14.01 -26.72 60.21
C GLU A 169 -14.67 -25.38 59.91
N TYR A 170 -15.06 -25.20 58.65
CA TYR A 170 -15.81 -24.03 58.19
C TYR A 170 -16.87 -24.46 57.19
N THR A 171 -17.98 -23.74 57.17
CA THR A 171 -19.03 -23.95 56.17
C THR A 171 -19.01 -22.81 55.15
N ARG A 172 -19.39 -23.14 53.92
CA ARG A 172 -19.35 -22.23 52.76
C ARG A 172 -20.69 -21.51 52.66
N GLY A 173 -20.67 -20.20 52.77
CA GLY A 173 -21.86 -19.35 52.72
C GLY A 173 -22.21 -18.89 51.31
N PHE A 174 -23.24 -18.05 51.22
CA PHE A 174 -23.75 -17.51 49.95
C PHE A 174 -22.70 -16.73 49.14
N LEU A 175 -21.87 -15.92 49.79
CA LEU A 175 -20.88 -15.10 49.09
C LEU A 175 -19.76 -15.95 48.46
N TYR A 176 -19.45 -17.11 49.03
CA TYR A 176 -18.55 -18.09 48.41
C TYR A 176 -19.18 -18.68 47.14
N ILE A 177 -20.48 -19.00 47.17
CA ILE A 177 -21.20 -19.48 45.98
C ILE A 177 -21.20 -18.41 44.89
N LEU A 178 -21.41 -17.14 45.25
CA LEU A 178 -21.28 -16.03 44.31
C LEU A 178 -19.88 -15.92 43.69
N ALA A 179 -18.82 -16.17 44.47
CA ALA A 179 -17.45 -16.16 43.95
C ALA A 179 -17.18 -17.28 42.94
N ILE A 180 -17.70 -18.48 43.19
CA ILE A 180 -17.66 -19.58 42.21
C ILE A 180 -18.49 -19.23 40.98
N GLY A 181 -19.71 -18.72 41.19
CA GLY A 181 -20.61 -18.30 40.11
C GLY A 181 -19.96 -17.26 39.21
N TRP A 182 -19.25 -16.28 39.79
CA TRP A 182 -18.46 -15.29 39.05
C TRP A 182 -17.47 -15.96 38.09
N ILE A 183 -16.64 -16.88 38.58
CA ILE A 183 -15.67 -17.62 37.77
C ILE A 183 -16.37 -18.38 36.64
N VAL A 184 -17.41 -19.15 36.96
CA VAL A 184 -18.15 -19.97 35.99
C VAL A 184 -18.80 -19.11 34.91
N ILE A 185 -19.46 -18.02 35.29
CA ILE A 185 -20.13 -17.10 34.37
C ILE A 185 -19.11 -16.46 33.41
N PHE A 186 -17.97 -15.98 33.91
CA PHE A 186 -16.94 -15.39 33.05
C PHE A 186 -16.30 -16.42 32.12
N CYS A 187 -16.01 -17.65 32.58
CA CYS A 187 -15.54 -18.73 31.72
C CYS A 187 -16.56 -19.07 30.62
N ALA A 188 -17.85 -19.14 30.95
CA ALA A 188 -18.93 -19.36 29.98
C ALA A 188 -19.03 -18.21 28.96
N MET A 189 -18.99 -16.96 29.42
CA MET A 189 -18.98 -15.80 28.52
C MET A 189 -17.77 -15.78 27.58
N ILE A 190 -16.58 -16.15 28.07
CA ILE A 190 -15.39 -16.29 27.23
C ILE A 190 -15.62 -17.32 26.12
N LEU A 191 -16.16 -18.50 26.45
CA LEU A 191 -16.49 -19.53 25.46
C LEU A 191 -17.54 -19.06 24.45
N VAL A 192 -18.62 -18.40 24.90
CA VAL A 192 -19.67 -17.87 24.02
C VAL A 192 -19.12 -16.80 23.06
N ILE A 193 -18.29 -15.88 23.55
CA ILE A 193 -17.71 -14.82 22.73
C ILE A 193 -16.69 -15.37 21.73
N THR A 194 -15.78 -16.24 22.18
CA THR A 194 -14.81 -16.88 21.29
C THR A 194 -15.51 -17.71 20.22
N PHE A 195 -16.57 -18.45 20.57
CA PHE A 195 -17.35 -19.23 19.62
C PHE A 195 -18.08 -18.36 18.60
N SER A 196 -18.79 -17.33 19.07
CA SER A 196 -19.59 -16.44 18.20
C SER A 196 -18.72 -15.61 17.26
N ARG A 197 -17.56 -15.15 17.71
CA ARG A 197 -16.63 -14.32 16.91
C ARG A 197 -15.62 -15.11 16.10
N CYS A 198 -15.57 -16.44 16.23
CA CYS A 198 -14.67 -17.26 15.43
C CYS A 198 -15.15 -17.31 13.97
N ALA A 199 -14.39 -16.71 13.04
CA ALA A 199 -14.77 -16.64 11.63
C ALA A 199 -14.83 -18.01 10.94
N PHE A 200 -13.96 -18.96 11.32
CA PHE A 200 -13.82 -20.24 10.64
C PHE A 200 -14.56 -21.37 11.37
N SER A 201 -15.54 -21.97 10.70
CA SER A 201 -16.35 -23.08 11.24
C SER A 201 -15.50 -24.29 11.67
N GLN A 202 -14.39 -24.55 10.99
CA GLN A 202 -13.47 -25.65 11.32
C GLN A 202 -12.80 -25.46 12.68
N ASN A 203 -12.50 -24.23 13.10
CA ASN A 203 -11.93 -23.95 14.42
C ASN A 203 -12.99 -24.05 15.52
N ARG A 204 -14.26 -23.72 15.21
CA ARG A 204 -15.38 -23.88 16.17
C ARG A 204 -15.58 -25.33 16.61
N ARG A 205 -15.30 -26.31 15.73
CA ARG A 205 -15.32 -27.75 16.08
C ARG A 205 -14.30 -28.12 17.16
N LYS A 206 -13.30 -27.28 17.43
CA LYS A 206 -12.26 -27.50 18.46
C LYS A 206 -12.60 -26.87 19.81
N ILE A 207 -13.84 -26.39 20.02
CA ILE A 207 -14.26 -25.81 21.30
C ILE A 207 -14.15 -26.78 22.48
N TRP A 208 -14.12 -28.09 22.23
CA TRP A 208 -13.91 -29.08 23.28
C TRP A 208 -12.52 -29.00 23.93
N ILE A 209 -11.50 -28.48 23.23
CA ILE A 209 -10.12 -28.37 23.75
C ILE A 209 -10.07 -27.47 25.01
N PRO A 210 -10.56 -26.21 24.99
CA PRO A 210 -10.62 -25.39 26.20
C PRO A 210 -11.61 -25.89 27.27
N MET A 211 -12.53 -26.81 26.94
CA MET A 211 -13.36 -27.44 27.97
C MET A 211 -12.58 -28.43 28.84
N ILE A 212 -11.47 -28.99 28.35
CA ILE A 212 -10.65 -29.96 29.12
C ILE A 212 -10.14 -29.36 30.45
N PRO A 213 -9.40 -28.23 30.47
CA PRO A 213 -8.95 -27.65 31.73
C PRO A 213 -10.13 -27.22 32.63
N LEU A 214 -11.22 -26.69 32.06
CA LEU A 214 -12.41 -26.35 32.85
C LEU A 214 -13.06 -27.59 33.48
N GLY A 215 -13.13 -28.70 32.76
CA GLY A 215 -13.62 -29.98 33.26
C GLY A 215 -12.75 -30.53 34.39
N ILE A 216 -11.43 -30.48 34.23
CA ILE A 216 -10.47 -30.86 35.29
C ILE A 216 -10.69 -29.99 36.55
N GLY A 217 -10.82 -28.67 36.38
CA GLY A 217 -11.10 -27.74 37.48
C GLY A 217 -12.44 -28.01 38.16
N GLY A 218 -13.49 -28.29 37.38
CA GLY A 218 -14.82 -28.62 37.87
C GLY A 218 -14.85 -29.93 38.68
N VAL A 219 -14.27 -30.99 38.13
CA VAL A 219 -14.14 -32.29 38.83
C VAL A 219 -13.33 -32.13 40.12
N TYR A 220 -12.20 -31.43 40.08
CA TYR A 220 -11.41 -31.17 41.28
C TYR A 220 -12.19 -30.36 42.33
N THR A 221 -13.00 -29.38 41.89
CA THR A 221 -13.87 -28.60 42.79
C THR A 221 -14.91 -29.48 43.47
N ILE A 222 -15.53 -30.40 42.74
CA ILE A 222 -16.49 -31.38 43.30
C ILE A 222 -15.77 -32.27 44.33
N ILE A 223 -14.60 -32.82 44.00
CA ILE A 223 -13.79 -33.65 44.91
C ILE A 223 -13.42 -32.89 46.18
N TYR A 224 -13.02 -31.63 46.06
CA TYR A 224 -12.66 -30.78 47.20
C TYR A 224 -13.86 -30.42 48.09
N ILE A 225 -15.06 -30.33 47.51
CA ILE A 225 -16.28 -30.09 48.26
C ILE A 225 -16.69 -31.33 49.05
N LEU A 226 -16.67 -32.51 48.42
CA LEU A 226 -17.08 -33.78 49.01
C LEU A 226 -16.05 -34.35 50.00
N SER A 227 -14.77 -34.25 49.66
CA SER A 227 -13.66 -34.86 50.40
C SER A 227 -12.49 -33.90 50.57
N PRO A 228 -12.62 -32.83 51.38
CA PRO A 228 -11.60 -31.79 51.53
C PRO A 228 -10.27 -32.30 52.10
N LYS A 229 -10.29 -33.40 52.87
CA LYS A 229 -9.11 -34.09 53.42
C LYS A 229 -8.64 -35.28 52.55
N GLY A 230 -9.24 -35.47 51.37
CA GLY A 230 -8.90 -36.56 50.46
C GLY A 230 -7.50 -36.44 49.84
N LEU A 231 -7.05 -37.51 49.19
CA LEU A 231 -5.71 -37.62 48.60
C LEU A 231 -5.41 -36.49 47.60
N PHE A 232 -6.32 -36.17 46.68
CA PHE A 232 -6.12 -35.13 45.67
C PHE A 232 -6.02 -33.70 46.27
N PRO A 233 -6.95 -33.23 47.14
CA PRO A 233 -6.79 -31.97 47.89
C PRO A 233 -5.57 -31.90 48.82
N SER A 234 -5.06 -33.04 49.25
CA SER A 234 -3.83 -33.12 50.02
C SER A 234 -2.60 -32.81 49.15
N LEU A 235 -2.52 -33.45 47.97
CA LEU A 235 -1.41 -33.32 47.02
C LEU A 235 -1.36 -31.96 46.31
N TYR A 236 -2.50 -31.52 45.79
CA TYR A 236 -2.62 -30.25 45.06
C TYR A 236 -3.59 -29.36 45.82
N LYS A 237 -3.18 -28.14 46.17
CA LYS A 237 -4.08 -27.19 46.86
C LYS A 237 -4.94 -26.43 45.85
N MET A 238 -6.09 -25.93 46.30
CA MET A 238 -7.00 -25.15 45.45
C MET A 238 -6.33 -23.99 44.70
N ALA A 239 -5.45 -23.23 45.37
CA ALA A 239 -4.72 -22.14 44.75
C ALA A 239 -3.77 -22.61 43.62
N GLU A 240 -3.13 -23.77 43.77
CA GLU A 240 -2.28 -24.40 42.74
C GLU A 240 -3.12 -24.79 41.53
N VAL A 241 -4.26 -25.44 41.76
CA VAL A 241 -5.16 -25.85 40.67
C VAL A 241 -5.67 -24.64 39.89
N ILE A 242 -6.07 -23.56 40.56
CA ILE A 242 -6.51 -22.34 39.86
C ILE A 242 -5.37 -21.71 39.03
N CYS A 243 -4.15 -21.65 39.60
CA CYS A 243 -2.96 -21.17 38.90
C CYS A 243 -2.60 -22.01 37.67
N PHE A 244 -3.06 -23.26 37.60
CA PHE A 244 -2.94 -24.10 36.40
C PHE A 244 -4.13 -23.89 35.43
N ILE A 245 -5.36 -23.98 35.92
CA ILE A 245 -6.57 -23.98 35.09
C ILE A 245 -6.73 -22.68 34.29
N PHE A 246 -6.46 -21.52 34.87
CA PHE A 246 -6.66 -20.24 34.17
C PHE A 246 -5.70 -20.06 32.99
N PRO A 247 -4.36 -20.17 33.16
CA PRO A 247 -3.44 -20.20 32.02
C PRO A 247 -3.74 -21.32 31.03
N ALA A 248 -4.02 -22.54 31.48
CA ALA A 248 -4.30 -23.68 30.61
C ALA A 248 -5.57 -23.45 29.76
N PHE A 249 -6.62 -22.86 30.34
CA PHE A 249 -7.83 -22.50 29.62
C PHE A 249 -7.57 -21.50 28.49
N MET A 250 -6.84 -20.42 28.78
CA MET A 250 -6.45 -19.43 27.76
C MET A 250 -5.52 -20.02 26.71
N GLU A 251 -4.58 -20.87 27.13
CA GLU A 251 -3.67 -21.58 26.24
C GLU A 251 -4.43 -22.49 25.27
N CYS A 252 -5.40 -23.25 25.77
CA CYS A 252 -6.27 -24.08 24.94
C CYS A 252 -7.09 -23.26 23.94
N LEU A 253 -7.54 -22.05 24.29
CA LEU A 253 -8.20 -21.15 23.33
C LEU A 253 -7.26 -20.71 22.21
N ILE A 254 -5.99 -20.44 22.52
CA ILE A 254 -4.93 -20.08 21.56
C ILE A 254 -4.60 -21.26 20.64
N LEU A 255 -4.37 -22.44 21.20
CA LEU A 255 -4.05 -23.67 20.46
C LEU A 255 -5.21 -24.13 19.57
N ALA A 256 -6.45 -23.97 20.03
CA ALA A 256 -7.66 -24.22 19.23
C ALA A 256 -7.88 -23.18 18.11
N ARG A 257 -7.08 -22.10 18.07
CA ARG A 257 -7.26 -20.93 17.17
C ARG A 257 -8.62 -20.25 17.32
N LEU A 258 -9.20 -20.33 18.53
CA LEU A 258 -10.41 -19.61 18.92
C LEU A 258 -10.07 -18.20 19.41
N LEU A 259 -8.92 -18.05 20.08
CA LEU A 259 -8.22 -16.78 20.22
C LEU A 259 -7.21 -16.67 19.06
N PRO A 260 -7.31 -15.67 18.16
CA PRO A 260 -6.43 -15.56 17.01
C PRO A 260 -4.96 -15.52 17.42
N SER A 261 -4.14 -16.37 16.80
CA SER A 261 -2.71 -16.51 17.09
C SER A 261 -1.90 -16.58 15.81
N ASN A 262 -0.65 -16.14 15.90
CA ASN A 262 0.20 -15.89 14.74
C ASN A 262 1.30 -16.94 14.57
N ASP A 263 0.96 -18.21 14.76
CA ASP A 263 1.91 -19.33 14.70
C ASP A 263 2.25 -19.78 13.27
N SER A 264 1.53 -19.30 12.26
CA SER A 264 1.59 -19.75 10.85
C SER A 264 2.20 -18.73 9.89
N TYR A 265 3.03 -17.79 10.36
CA TYR A 265 3.72 -16.81 9.49
C TYR A 265 4.48 -17.46 8.32
N MET A 266 5.09 -18.62 8.53
CA MET A 266 5.79 -19.33 7.45
C MET A 266 4.83 -19.75 6.36
N ASP A 267 3.67 -20.30 6.76
CA ASP A 267 2.65 -20.75 5.83
C ASP A 267 2.11 -19.57 5.01
N LEU A 268 1.95 -18.39 5.63
CA LEU A 268 1.59 -17.15 4.94
C LEU A 268 2.64 -16.74 3.90
N TRP A 269 3.93 -16.76 4.26
CA TRP A 269 5.00 -16.43 3.32
C TRP A 269 5.04 -17.42 2.15
N GLN A 270 4.91 -18.73 2.42
CA GLN A 270 4.91 -19.77 1.40
C GLN A 270 3.83 -19.55 0.33
N VAL A 271 2.61 -19.21 0.73
CA VAL A 271 1.49 -18.96 -0.20
C VAL A 271 1.47 -17.55 -0.80
N SER A 272 2.35 -16.64 -0.34
CA SER A 272 2.34 -15.25 -0.78
C SER A 272 2.87 -15.10 -2.21
N SER A 273 2.10 -14.42 -3.05
CA SER A 273 2.51 -14.05 -4.41
C SER A 273 3.53 -12.91 -4.45
N ALA A 274 3.69 -12.17 -3.35
CA ALA A 274 4.46 -10.93 -3.30
C ALA A 274 5.97 -11.13 -3.51
N GLY A 275 6.48 -12.37 -3.42
CA GLY A 275 7.88 -12.72 -3.66
C GLY A 275 8.84 -12.03 -2.68
N GLY A 276 9.48 -12.76 -1.77
CA GLY A 276 10.40 -12.15 -0.82
C GLY A 276 10.59 -12.95 0.46
N GLY A 277 11.09 -12.28 1.49
CA GLY A 277 11.36 -12.92 2.77
C GLY A 277 11.82 -11.99 3.89
N LEU A 278 12.16 -12.61 5.02
CA LEU A 278 12.75 -11.99 6.19
C LEU A 278 14.13 -12.60 6.43
N MET A 279 15.14 -11.76 6.48
CA MET A 279 16.54 -12.08 6.77
C MET A 279 16.92 -11.50 8.13
N ASP A 280 17.66 -12.24 8.95
CA ASP A 280 18.22 -11.71 10.20
C ASP A 280 19.41 -10.76 9.93
N PHE A 281 19.96 -10.13 10.98
CA PHE A 281 21.13 -9.26 10.84
C PHE A 281 22.42 -10.00 10.43
N GLU A 282 22.47 -11.32 10.58
CA GLU A 282 23.64 -12.15 10.29
C GLU A 282 23.68 -12.51 8.80
N GLY A 283 22.54 -12.59 8.13
CA GLY A 283 22.40 -12.95 6.71
C GLY A 283 21.57 -14.22 6.47
N ASN A 284 21.01 -14.82 7.51
CA ASN A 284 20.21 -16.03 7.42
C ASN A 284 18.75 -15.68 7.11
N ILE A 285 18.19 -16.32 6.09
CA ILE A 285 16.78 -16.16 5.71
C ILE A 285 15.91 -17.06 6.59
N PHE A 286 15.05 -16.46 7.42
CA PHE A 286 14.17 -17.18 8.34
C PHE A 286 12.79 -17.49 7.75
N TYR A 287 12.30 -16.59 6.90
CA TYR A 287 11.02 -16.72 6.22
C TYR A 287 11.20 -16.35 4.76
N SER A 288 10.65 -17.14 3.85
CA SER A 288 10.73 -16.90 2.42
C SER A 288 9.46 -17.40 1.74
N SER A 289 9.03 -16.68 0.71
CA SER A 289 8.02 -17.18 -0.22
C SER A 289 8.56 -18.32 -1.07
N GLU A 290 7.68 -19.14 -1.65
CA GLU A 290 8.10 -20.15 -2.64
C GLU A 290 8.84 -19.54 -3.83
N LYS A 291 8.42 -18.34 -4.26
CA LYS A 291 9.07 -17.58 -5.34
C LYS A 291 10.30 -16.78 -4.89
N CYS A 292 10.92 -17.15 -3.76
CA CYS A 292 12.06 -16.40 -3.27
C CYS A 292 13.31 -16.69 -4.12
N LEU A 293 13.82 -15.65 -4.78
CA LEU A 293 15.08 -15.72 -5.50
C LEU A 293 16.28 -15.73 -4.53
N PRO A 294 17.44 -16.31 -4.93
CA PRO A 294 18.65 -16.27 -4.14
C PRO A 294 19.20 -14.83 -4.11
N VAL A 295 19.22 -14.22 -2.93
CA VAL A 295 19.70 -12.85 -2.71
C VAL A 295 20.79 -12.83 -1.65
N LYS A 296 21.85 -12.06 -1.90
CA LYS A 296 22.93 -11.84 -0.93
C LYS A 296 22.55 -10.73 0.05
N LYS A 297 23.06 -10.82 1.28
CA LYS A 297 22.90 -9.81 2.34
C LYS A 297 23.24 -8.39 1.87
N GLU A 298 24.36 -8.25 1.15
CA GLU A 298 24.82 -6.96 0.60
C GLU A 298 23.80 -6.33 -0.36
N GLN A 299 23.12 -7.14 -1.17
CA GLN A 299 22.09 -6.68 -2.09
C GLN A 299 20.86 -6.15 -1.33
N ILE A 300 20.45 -6.82 -0.25
CA ILE A 300 19.34 -6.39 0.60
C ILE A 300 19.67 -5.07 1.31
N ILE A 301 20.87 -4.95 1.87
CA ILE A 301 21.32 -3.71 2.51
C ILE A 301 21.36 -2.55 1.50
N THR A 302 21.83 -2.82 0.28
CA THR A 302 21.86 -1.83 -0.80
C THR A 302 20.44 -1.44 -1.23
N ALA A 303 19.53 -2.41 -1.31
CA ALA A 303 18.13 -2.23 -1.69
C ALA A 303 17.32 -1.32 -0.75
N LYS A 304 17.82 -1.04 0.46
CA LYS A 304 17.27 -0.02 1.37
C LYS A 304 17.44 1.39 0.82
N ARG A 305 18.58 1.67 0.17
CA ARG A 305 18.97 3.02 -0.25
C ARG A 305 18.86 3.24 -1.75
N LYS A 306 19.11 2.20 -2.54
CA LYS A 306 19.14 2.27 -4.01
C LYS A 306 18.30 1.13 -4.60
N THR A 307 17.73 1.38 -5.77
CA THR A 307 17.10 0.33 -6.57
C THR A 307 18.16 -0.70 -6.96
N VAL A 308 17.93 -1.97 -6.61
CA VAL A 308 18.79 -3.08 -7.02
C VAL A 308 18.02 -3.90 -8.05
N LEU A 309 18.51 -3.92 -9.29
CA LEU A 309 18.02 -4.82 -10.33
C LEU A 309 18.62 -6.21 -10.12
N LEU A 310 17.80 -7.24 -10.28
CA LEU A 310 18.25 -8.63 -10.28
C LEU A 310 18.76 -9.03 -11.66
N SER A 311 19.32 -10.25 -11.76
CA SER A 311 19.99 -10.76 -12.96
C SER A 311 19.09 -10.85 -14.20
N ASP A 312 17.77 -10.81 -14.03
CA ASP A 312 16.78 -10.82 -15.10
C ASP A 312 16.50 -9.43 -15.69
N GLU A 313 17.08 -8.36 -15.11
CA GLU A 313 16.89 -6.94 -15.45
C GLU A 313 15.42 -6.45 -15.44
N GLN A 314 14.49 -7.31 -15.03
CA GLN A 314 13.05 -7.07 -15.02
C GLN A 314 12.49 -7.06 -13.60
N THR A 315 13.25 -7.55 -12.62
CA THR A 315 12.84 -7.59 -11.24
C THR A 315 13.68 -6.65 -10.38
N ILE A 316 12.99 -5.79 -9.62
CA ILE A 316 13.61 -4.91 -8.62
C ILE A 316 13.52 -5.56 -7.24
N LEU A 317 14.66 -5.62 -6.54
CA LEU A 317 14.73 -5.92 -5.13
C LEU A 317 14.51 -4.66 -4.30
N ARG A 318 13.61 -4.74 -3.32
CA ARG A 318 13.38 -3.73 -2.29
C ARG A 318 13.62 -4.32 -0.91
N SER A 319 14.04 -3.47 0.03
CA SER A 319 14.21 -3.88 1.42
C SER A 319 13.77 -2.80 2.40
N HIS A 320 13.28 -3.25 3.55
CA HIS A 320 12.97 -2.43 4.71
C HIS A 320 13.50 -3.09 5.99
N GLU A 321 13.96 -2.29 6.93
CA GLU A 321 14.45 -2.79 8.22
C GLU A 321 13.29 -3.14 9.15
N VAL A 322 13.40 -4.26 9.86
CA VAL A 322 12.39 -4.72 10.82
C VAL A 322 13.06 -5.09 12.13
N SER A 323 12.29 -5.19 13.21
CA SER A 323 12.84 -5.63 14.50
C SER A 323 13.46 -7.02 14.37
N GLY A 324 14.79 -7.09 14.44
CA GLY A 324 15.56 -8.34 14.35
C GLY A 324 16.11 -8.66 12.96
N GLY A 325 16.02 -7.75 11.97
CA GLY A 325 16.66 -7.95 10.67
C GLY A 325 16.09 -7.08 9.55
N TRP A 326 15.92 -7.67 8.37
CA TRP A 326 15.44 -7.03 7.15
C TRP A 326 14.29 -7.80 6.51
N GLY A 327 13.23 -7.11 6.15
CA GLY A 327 12.24 -7.58 5.19
C GLY A 327 12.66 -7.19 3.79
N PHE A 328 12.47 -8.08 2.83
CA PHE A 328 12.74 -7.80 1.42
C PHE A 328 11.67 -8.40 0.54
N TRP A 329 11.41 -7.75 -0.60
CA TRP A 329 10.44 -8.19 -1.58
C TRP A 329 10.85 -7.81 -2.99
N TYR A 330 10.24 -8.49 -3.94
CA TYR A 330 10.48 -8.31 -5.37
C TYR A 330 9.35 -7.51 -6.00
N LYS A 331 9.69 -6.71 -7.01
CA LYS A 331 8.72 -6.04 -7.86
C LYS A 331 9.10 -6.30 -9.32
N ASP A 332 8.24 -7.03 -10.02
CA ASP A 332 8.30 -7.16 -11.46
C ASP A 332 7.96 -5.82 -12.11
N ILE A 333 8.84 -5.34 -12.99
CA ILE A 333 8.69 -4.12 -13.77
C ILE A 333 8.67 -4.38 -15.29
N SER A 334 8.50 -5.63 -15.72
CA SER A 334 8.47 -6.03 -17.13
C SER A 334 7.48 -5.21 -17.95
N ASP A 335 6.29 -4.97 -17.40
CA ASP A 335 5.25 -4.19 -18.08
C ASP A 335 5.62 -2.71 -18.20
N ILE A 336 6.32 -2.16 -17.20
CA ILE A 336 6.85 -0.79 -17.25
C ILE A 336 7.93 -0.70 -18.33
N LEU A 337 8.82 -1.68 -18.42
CA LEU A 337 9.88 -1.72 -19.45
C LEU A 337 9.30 -1.88 -20.87
N LYS A 338 8.22 -2.67 -21.03
CA LYS A 338 7.50 -2.76 -22.31
C LYS A 338 6.85 -1.42 -22.69
N LEU A 339 6.20 -0.77 -21.73
CA LEU A 339 5.55 0.52 -21.96
C LEU A 339 6.57 1.59 -22.36
N ASN A 340 7.72 1.64 -21.69
CA ASN A 340 8.79 2.58 -22.03
C ASN A 340 9.31 2.38 -23.45
N ARG A 341 9.52 1.12 -23.89
CA ARG A 341 9.93 0.82 -25.27
C ARG A 341 8.87 1.26 -26.28
N ASN A 342 7.61 0.95 -26.03
CA ASN A 342 6.54 1.39 -26.93
C ASN A 342 6.43 2.92 -27.03
N LEU A 343 6.70 3.64 -25.93
CA LEU A 343 6.72 5.11 -25.94
C LEU A 343 7.89 5.67 -26.75
N GLU A 344 9.05 5.01 -26.67
CA GLU A 344 10.25 5.36 -27.46
C GLU A 344 9.97 5.12 -28.95
N ASP A 345 9.46 3.95 -29.32
CA ASP A 345 9.10 3.62 -30.71
C ASP A 345 8.08 4.61 -31.30
N VAL A 346 7.02 4.95 -30.54
CA VAL A 346 6.02 5.94 -30.98
C VAL A 346 6.63 7.34 -31.07
N GLY A 347 7.54 7.69 -30.16
CA GLY A 347 8.29 8.95 -30.20
C GLY A 347 9.09 9.09 -31.50
N ASP A 348 9.81 8.03 -31.89
CA ASP A 348 10.60 8.01 -33.12
C ASP A 348 9.74 8.14 -34.37
N VAL A 349 8.60 7.43 -34.44
CA VAL A 349 7.64 7.56 -35.56
C VAL A 349 7.11 8.98 -35.68
N LEU A 350 6.77 9.63 -34.56
CA LEU A 350 6.27 11.01 -34.57
C LEU A 350 7.33 12.00 -35.05
N VAL A 351 8.61 11.80 -34.70
CA VAL A 351 9.71 12.63 -35.19
C VAL A 351 9.87 12.48 -36.70
N GLU A 352 9.79 11.26 -37.22
CA GLU A 352 9.86 10.99 -38.66
C GLU A 352 8.67 11.58 -39.43
N GLU A 353 7.45 11.38 -38.93
CA GLU A 353 6.24 11.95 -39.54
C GLU A 353 6.29 13.49 -39.57
N ASN A 354 6.76 14.11 -38.48
CA ASN A 354 6.88 15.56 -38.43
C ASN A 354 7.92 16.08 -39.44
N ALA A 355 9.06 15.40 -39.59
CA ALA A 355 10.06 15.73 -40.60
C ALA A 355 9.51 15.57 -42.04
N MET A 356 8.70 14.53 -42.29
CA MET A 356 8.01 14.35 -43.57
C MET A 356 6.98 15.45 -43.84
N LEU A 357 6.18 15.83 -42.85
CA LEU A 357 5.21 16.93 -42.97
C LEU A 357 5.89 18.25 -43.27
N GLU A 358 6.99 18.58 -42.59
CA GLU A 358 7.79 19.77 -42.93
C GLU A 358 8.33 19.69 -44.36
N GLY A 359 8.77 18.51 -44.81
CA GLY A 359 9.16 18.25 -46.19
C GLY A 359 8.03 18.51 -47.19
N ALA A 360 6.84 18.00 -46.90
CA ALA A 360 5.64 18.16 -47.73
C ALA A 360 5.18 19.62 -47.79
N ILE A 361 5.22 20.36 -46.67
CA ILE A 361 4.93 21.79 -46.63
C ILE A 361 5.92 22.56 -47.51
N ARG A 362 7.24 22.32 -47.34
CA ARG A 362 8.26 22.95 -48.19
C ARG A 362 8.08 22.66 -49.68
N LEU A 363 7.67 21.45 -50.03
CA LEU A 363 7.36 21.07 -51.41
C LEU A 363 6.10 21.77 -51.93
N SER A 364 5.04 21.87 -51.13
CA SER A 364 3.81 22.56 -51.53
C SER A 364 4.04 24.05 -51.75
N GLU A 365 4.80 24.72 -50.87
CA GLU A 365 5.18 26.12 -51.02
C GLU A 365 5.97 26.36 -52.32
N LYS A 366 6.93 25.48 -52.62
CA LYS A 366 7.68 25.54 -53.88
C LYS A 366 6.76 25.35 -55.09
N LYS A 367 5.84 24.39 -55.02
CA LYS A 367 4.88 24.10 -56.08
C LYS A 367 3.97 25.31 -56.34
N ILE A 368 3.40 25.91 -55.29
CA ILE A 368 2.56 27.11 -55.39
C ILE A 368 3.33 28.25 -56.06
N LYS A 369 4.57 28.53 -55.62
CA LYS A 369 5.41 29.58 -56.25
C LYS A 369 5.67 29.32 -57.73
N VAL A 370 5.88 28.08 -58.13
CA VAL A 370 6.07 27.70 -59.54
C VAL A 370 4.78 27.83 -60.33
N GLU A 371 3.64 27.42 -59.76
CA GLU A 371 2.32 27.56 -60.40
C GLU A 371 1.94 29.03 -60.61
N GLU A 372 2.15 29.90 -59.62
CA GLU A 372 1.93 31.35 -59.75
C GLU A 372 2.80 31.95 -60.85
N LYS A 373 4.09 31.59 -60.90
CA LYS A 373 5.01 32.02 -61.96
C LYS A 373 4.53 31.55 -63.34
N ASN A 374 4.11 30.29 -63.47
CA ASN A 374 3.60 29.74 -64.73
C ASN A 374 2.29 30.40 -65.16
N GLN A 375 1.38 30.68 -64.22
CA GLN A 375 0.14 31.41 -64.51
C GLN A 375 0.44 32.80 -65.07
N LEU A 376 1.36 33.55 -64.44
CA LEU A 376 1.80 34.86 -64.93
C LEU A 376 2.38 34.78 -66.35
N TYR A 377 3.26 33.82 -66.64
CA TYR A 377 3.81 33.68 -67.99
C TYR A 377 2.75 33.30 -69.03
N ASN A 378 1.81 32.42 -68.69
CA ASN A 378 0.73 32.04 -69.59
C ASN A 378 -0.20 33.23 -69.90
N GLU A 379 -0.47 34.09 -68.91
CA GLU A 379 -1.25 35.32 -69.09
C GLU A 379 -0.53 36.29 -70.03
N ILE A 380 0.77 36.53 -69.82
CA ILE A 380 1.60 37.35 -70.71
C ILE A 380 1.57 36.80 -72.13
N ALA A 381 1.84 35.51 -72.29
CA ALA A 381 1.85 34.86 -73.59
C ALA A 381 0.50 34.99 -74.31
N ARG A 382 -0.62 34.86 -73.59
CA ARG A 382 -1.96 35.07 -74.14
C ARG A 382 -2.18 36.50 -74.61
N GLU A 383 -1.77 37.49 -73.81
CA GLU A 383 -1.96 38.92 -74.12
C GLU A 383 -1.14 39.38 -75.33
N VAL A 384 0.08 38.87 -75.50
CA VAL A 384 0.96 39.26 -76.62
C VAL A 384 0.88 38.34 -77.83
N SER A 385 0.16 37.20 -77.73
CA SER A 385 0.08 36.19 -78.79
C SER A 385 -0.30 36.74 -80.17
N PRO A 386 -1.29 37.65 -80.31
CA PRO A 386 -1.66 38.19 -81.61
C PRO A 386 -0.49 38.95 -82.28
N GLN A 387 0.19 39.82 -81.53
CA GLN A 387 1.30 40.63 -82.04
C GLN A 387 2.54 39.79 -82.30
N LEU A 388 2.75 38.74 -81.50
CA LEU A 388 3.86 37.79 -81.70
C LEU A 388 3.65 36.96 -82.97
N LYS A 389 2.40 36.53 -83.23
CA LYS A 389 2.03 35.85 -84.47
C LYS A 389 2.19 36.78 -85.68
N GLU A 390 1.70 38.00 -85.59
CA GLU A 390 1.82 39.02 -86.63
C GLU A 390 3.29 39.37 -86.93
N LEU A 391 4.13 39.49 -85.89
CA LEU A 391 5.57 39.69 -86.04
C LEU A 391 6.25 38.52 -86.73
N ASN A 392 5.91 37.28 -86.37
CA ASN A 392 6.47 36.08 -87.02
C ASN A 392 6.03 35.99 -88.49
N GLU A 393 4.75 36.21 -88.80
CA GLU A 393 4.25 36.25 -90.18
C GLU A 393 4.93 37.34 -91.01
N LEU A 394 5.19 38.50 -90.40
CA LEU A 394 5.93 39.57 -91.03
C LEU A 394 7.38 39.17 -91.29
N LEU A 395 8.06 38.54 -90.33
CA LEU A 395 9.44 38.08 -90.48
C LEU A 395 9.57 36.99 -91.56
N ASP A 396 8.65 36.02 -91.59
CA ASP A 396 8.61 34.96 -92.60
C ASP A 396 8.36 35.53 -94.01
N SER A 397 7.63 36.66 -94.11
CA SER A 397 7.37 37.35 -95.39
C SER A 397 8.56 38.14 -95.94
N LEU A 398 9.67 38.26 -95.22
CA LEU A 398 10.84 39.04 -95.63
C LEU A 398 11.76 38.32 -96.64
N GLU A 399 11.45 37.08 -97.03
CA GLU A 399 12.38 36.25 -97.81
C GLU A 399 12.39 36.45 -99.34
N GLN A 400 11.64 37.38 -99.95
CA GLN A 400 11.78 37.64 -101.40
C GLN A 400 11.65 39.11 -101.79
N ASN A 401 12.78 39.69 -102.26
CA ASN A 401 12.94 40.91 -103.05
C ASN A 401 11.78 41.94 -103.00
N ASP A 402 11.50 42.44 -101.80
CA ASP A 402 10.42 43.39 -101.56
C ASP A 402 10.92 44.83 -101.63
N GLN A 403 10.24 45.66 -102.42
CA GLN A 403 10.49 47.11 -102.47
C GLN A 403 10.15 47.82 -101.15
N ASP A 404 9.60 47.10 -100.16
CA ASP A 404 9.04 47.62 -98.91
C ASP A 404 9.67 47.06 -97.62
N ILE A 405 10.85 46.44 -97.72
CA ILE A 405 11.59 45.85 -96.58
C ILE A 405 11.74 46.83 -95.41
N ARG A 406 11.98 48.11 -95.71
CA ARG A 406 12.16 49.15 -94.68
C ARG A 406 10.88 49.38 -93.89
N GLU A 407 9.74 49.43 -94.56
CA GLU A 407 8.44 49.64 -93.91
C GLU A 407 8.08 48.45 -93.02
N LYS A 408 8.25 47.23 -93.53
CA LYS A 408 8.03 45.99 -92.76
C LYS A 408 8.92 45.90 -91.52
N LEU A 409 10.21 46.20 -91.63
CA LEU A 409 11.13 46.19 -90.47
C LEU A 409 10.77 47.24 -89.42
N CYS A 410 10.34 48.43 -89.84
CA CYS A 410 9.90 49.47 -88.92
C CYS A 410 8.61 49.07 -88.20
N TYR A 411 7.65 48.45 -88.90
CA TYR A 411 6.43 47.90 -88.30
C TYR A 411 6.71 46.73 -87.34
N GLY A 412 7.61 45.81 -87.73
CA GLY A 412 8.09 44.75 -86.84
C GLY A 412 8.78 45.29 -85.58
N GLY A 413 9.48 46.42 -85.69
CA GLY A 413 10.03 47.15 -84.54
C GLY A 413 8.97 47.65 -83.57
N VAL A 414 7.86 48.21 -84.09
CA VAL A 414 6.70 48.64 -83.28
C VAL A 414 6.08 47.46 -82.54
N LEU A 415 5.83 46.34 -83.23
CA LEU A 415 5.29 45.11 -82.64
C LEU A 415 6.22 44.54 -81.55
N ASN A 416 7.54 44.52 -81.78
CA ASN A 416 8.51 44.02 -80.81
C ASN A 416 8.54 44.89 -79.53
N VAL A 417 8.51 46.21 -79.66
CA VAL A 417 8.44 47.11 -78.50
C VAL A 417 7.12 46.94 -77.74
N TYR A 418 6.00 46.78 -78.45
CA TYR A 418 4.72 46.47 -77.82
C TYR A 418 4.81 45.18 -77.00
N ILE A 419 5.29 44.08 -77.58
CA ILE A 419 5.43 42.78 -76.91
C ILE A 419 6.32 42.91 -75.67
N LYS A 420 7.49 43.54 -75.81
CA LYS A 420 8.46 43.75 -74.72
C LYS A 420 7.84 44.57 -73.59
N ARG A 421 7.21 45.70 -73.89
CA ARG A 421 6.70 46.64 -72.88
C ARG A 421 5.40 46.17 -72.23
N CYS A 422 4.51 45.56 -72.99
CA CYS A 422 3.35 44.84 -72.46
C CYS A 422 3.77 43.76 -71.45
N SER A 423 4.71 42.89 -71.84
CA SER A 423 5.22 41.82 -70.97
C SER A 423 5.83 42.37 -69.69
N ASN A 424 6.67 43.41 -69.80
CA ASN A 424 7.30 44.03 -68.63
C ASN A 424 6.28 44.65 -67.67
N LEU A 425 5.30 45.40 -68.19
CA LEU A 425 4.27 46.05 -67.38
C LEU A 425 3.38 45.01 -66.67
N LEU A 426 3.03 43.90 -67.32
CA LEU A 426 2.27 42.81 -66.71
C LEU A 426 3.05 42.13 -65.57
N ILE A 427 4.35 41.85 -65.77
CA ILE A 427 5.23 41.29 -64.73
C ILE A 427 5.30 42.23 -63.52
N MET A 428 5.58 43.51 -63.75
CA MET A 428 5.72 44.50 -62.68
C MET A 428 4.42 44.71 -61.90
N SER A 429 3.29 44.75 -62.61
CA SER A 429 1.96 44.86 -62.00
C SER A 429 1.71 43.71 -61.02
N ARG A 430 1.99 42.46 -61.40
CA ARG A 430 1.77 41.32 -60.50
C ARG A 430 2.79 41.17 -59.36
N GLN A 431 4.03 41.59 -59.55
CA GLN A 431 5.05 41.51 -58.50
C GLN A 431 4.89 42.56 -57.39
N SER A 432 4.41 43.75 -57.72
CA SER A 432 4.38 44.90 -56.80
C SER A 432 3.00 45.46 -56.50
N GLY A 433 1.97 45.08 -57.27
CA GLY A 433 0.60 45.58 -57.16
C GLY A 433 0.43 47.06 -57.53
N VAL A 434 1.52 47.78 -57.84
CA VAL A 434 1.53 49.21 -58.13
C VAL A 434 2.48 49.48 -59.30
N LEU A 435 1.98 50.11 -60.36
CA LEU A 435 2.79 50.49 -61.51
C LEU A 435 3.46 51.85 -61.27
N ASN A 436 4.78 51.89 -61.32
CA ASN A 436 5.55 53.13 -61.24
C ASN A 436 5.33 53.98 -62.51
N VAL A 437 5.01 55.26 -62.34
CA VAL A 437 4.77 56.22 -63.44
C VAL A 437 6.00 56.39 -64.33
N GLY A 438 7.21 56.24 -63.77
CA GLY A 438 8.46 56.23 -64.53
C GLY A 438 8.52 55.10 -65.55
N GLU A 439 8.15 53.88 -65.16
CA GLU A 439 8.16 52.70 -66.03
C GLU A 439 7.06 52.75 -67.09
N LEU A 440 5.89 53.28 -66.71
CA LEU A 440 4.81 53.50 -67.65
C LEU A 440 5.19 54.56 -68.70
N TRP A 441 5.83 55.65 -68.29
CA TRP A 441 6.36 56.66 -69.20
C TRP A 441 7.47 56.10 -70.09
N LEU A 442 8.37 55.28 -69.54
CA LEU A 442 9.42 54.62 -70.31
C LEU A 442 8.82 53.73 -71.41
N ALA A 443 7.80 52.94 -71.07
CA ALA A 443 7.06 52.13 -72.05
C ALA A 443 6.41 53.00 -73.14
N LEU A 444 5.77 54.12 -72.76
CA LEU A 444 5.17 55.05 -73.73
C LEU A 444 6.22 55.65 -74.65
N SER A 445 7.32 56.14 -74.06
CA SER A 445 8.38 56.84 -74.76
C SER A 445 9.02 55.95 -75.82
N GLU A 446 9.31 54.68 -75.48
CA GLU A 446 9.83 53.71 -76.44
C GLU A 446 8.81 53.39 -77.54
N SER A 447 7.54 53.16 -77.21
CA SER A 447 6.49 52.94 -78.23
C SER A 447 6.36 54.14 -79.18
N LEU A 448 6.39 55.37 -78.66
CA LEU A 448 6.35 56.62 -79.44
C LEU A 448 7.60 56.82 -80.31
N GLU A 449 8.76 56.36 -79.86
CA GLU A 449 9.99 56.39 -80.66
C GLU A 449 9.90 55.46 -81.87
N TYR A 450 9.44 54.22 -81.67
CA TYR A 450 9.30 53.26 -82.77
C TYR A 450 8.17 53.63 -83.75
N MET A 451 7.07 54.22 -83.28
CA MET A 451 6.05 54.78 -84.17
C MET A 451 6.59 55.92 -85.03
N ARG A 452 7.46 56.79 -84.48
CA ARG A 452 8.12 57.86 -85.23
C ARG A 452 9.08 57.29 -86.28
N LEU A 453 9.80 56.21 -85.95
CA LEU A 453 10.64 55.49 -86.90
C LEU A 453 9.84 54.86 -88.04
N TYR A 454 8.62 54.40 -87.77
CA TYR A 454 7.67 53.91 -88.78
C TYR A 454 7.05 55.04 -89.65
N GLY A 455 7.21 56.32 -89.26
CA GLY A 455 6.75 57.48 -90.03
C GLY A 455 5.47 58.13 -89.52
N ILE A 456 4.94 57.69 -88.38
CA ILE A 456 3.77 58.29 -87.72
C ILE A 456 4.21 59.50 -86.88
N LYS A 457 3.58 60.66 -87.09
CA LYS A 457 3.80 61.84 -86.24
C LYS A 457 3.15 61.64 -84.87
N ALA A 458 3.93 61.16 -83.90
CA ALA A 458 3.48 60.94 -82.54
C ALA A 458 4.25 61.83 -81.54
N TYR A 459 3.52 62.45 -80.60
CA TYR A 459 4.07 63.30 -79.54
C TYR A 459 3.46 62.90 -78.19
N GLY A 460 4.27 62.91 -77.14
CA GLY A 460 3.82 62.69 -75.77
C GLY A 460 4.56 63.62 -74.83
N GLU A 461 3.87 64.08 -73.78
CA GLU A 461 4.44 64.92 -72.73
C GLU A 461 4.11 64.32 -71.36
N LYS A 462 5.11 64.20 -70.48
CA LYS A 462 4.94 63.71 -69.11
C LYS A 462 4.54 64.87 -68.20
N LYS A 463 3.33 64.86 -67.64
CA LYS A 463 2.93 65.76 -66.55
C LYS A 463 3.04 65.02 -65.22
N GLU A 464 3.68 65.64 -64.23
CA GLU A 464 3.97 65.02 -62.93
C GLU A 464 2.67 64.68 -62.16
N LYS A 465 2.43 63.38 -61.97
CA LYS A 465 1.56 62.80 -60.94
C LYS A 465 2.15 61.46 -60.50
N ASP A 466 2.08 61.15 -59.21
CA ASP A 466 3.00 60.21 -58.56
C ASP A 466 2.58 58.72 -58.49
N SER A 467 1.42 58.28 -58.96
CA SER A 467 1.12 56.83 -59.11
C SER A 467 -0.24 56.59 -59.78
N PHE A 468 -0.42 55.41 -60.40
CA PHE A 468 -1.71 54.99 -60.99
C PHE A 468 -2.11 53.56 -60.54
N THR A 469 -3.42 53.31 -60.45
CA THR A 469 -4.02 52.02 -60.04
C THR A 469 -4.31 51.08 -61.23
N GLU A 470 -4.56 49.79 -60.96
CA GLU A 470 -4.83 48.72 -61.96
C GLU A 470 -5.85 49.09 -63.06
N LYS A 471 -6.87 49.92 -62.77
CA LYS A 471 -7.87 50.33 -63.79
C LYS A 471 -7.26 51.14 -64.95
N MET A 472 -6.16 51.86 -64.71
CA MET A 472 -5.43 52.59 -65.76
C MET A 472 -4.60 51.66 -66.65
N GLN A 473 -4.28 50.44 -66.19
CA GLN A 473 -3.52 49.44 -66.94
C GLN A 473 -4.31 48.93 -68.15
N PHE A 474 -5.58 48.52 -67.96
CA PHE A 474 -6.44 48.10 -69.07
C PHE A 474 -6.64 49.21 -70.09
N TRP A 475 -6.82 50.45 -69.62
CA TRP A 475 -6.98 51.61 -70.49
C TRP A 475 -5.71 51.88 -71.31
N TYR A 476 -4.54 51.73 -70.69
CA TYR A 476 -3.25 52.00 -71.32
C TYR A 476 -2.78 50.86 -72.24
N MET A 477 -3.01 49.61 -71.89
CA MET A 477 -2.79 48.46 -72.77
C MET A 477 -3.71 48.54 -74.00
N SER A 478 -4.95 49.01 -73.80
CA SER A 478 -5.86 49.33 -74.90
C SER A 478 -5.36 50.52 -75.74
N LEU A 479 -4.74 51.53 -75.11
CA LEU A 479 -4.12 52.66 -75.81
C LEU A 479 -2.92 52.21 -76.64
N LEU A 480 -2.00 51.44 -76.07
CA LEU A 480 -0.85 50.85 -76.76
C LEU A 480 -1.24 49.89 -77.89
N LYS A 481 -2.44 49.28 -77.82
CA LYS A 481 -2.98 48.42 -78.88
C LYS A 481 -3.68 49.23 -79.99
N ARG A 482 -4.07 50.48 -79.71
CA ARG A 482 -4.71 51.41 -80.66
C ARG A 482 -3.70 52.34 -81.34
N LEU A 483 -2.59 52.60 -80.66
CA LEU A 483 -1.36 53.16 -81.20
C LEU A 483 -0.63 52.08 -82.01
#